data_AF-A0AAV0AHF3-F1
#
_entry.id   AF-A0AAV0AHF3-F1
#
_cell.length_a   1.000
_cell.length_b   1.000
_cell.length_c   1.000
_cell.angle_alpha   90.00
_cell.angle_beta   90.00
_cell.angle_gamma   90.00
#
_symmetry.space_group_name_H-M   'P 1'
#
loop_
_entity.id
_entity.type
_entity.pdbx_description
1 polymer ?
#
loop_
_entity_poly.entity_id
_entity_poly.type
_entity_poly.pdbx_seq_one_letter_code
_entity_poly.pdbx_strand_id
1 'polypeptide(L)'
;MDQLKLGKRTDCPSDSEELGRHTWTFLHSTAAYYPKKPTEQQKSSILDLIGSLPVLYPCKICANDLEDQIKESPPRVQSREHLEQWFCEIHNQINRKLGKEEFNCKFVSKRWRDGWDDGSCD
;
A
#
# COMPACT_ATOMS: atom_id res chain seq x y z
N MET A 1 -17.20 33.76 -19.28
CA MET A 1 -17.06 33.65 -17.82
C MET A 1 -16.18 32.45 -17.58
N ASP A 2 -14.88 32.71 -17.66
CA ASP A 2 -13.83 31.70 -17.69
C ASP A 2 -13.35 31.47 -16.25
N GLN A 3 -13.95 30.49 -15.56
CA GLN A 3 -13.41 29.98 -14.30
C GLN A 3 -12.69 28.67 -14.62
N LEU A 4 -11.52 28.82 -15.25
CA LEU A 4 -10.48 27.82 -15.28
C LEU A 4 -10.28 27.28 -13.86
N LYS A 5 -10.38 25.95 -13.76
CA LYS A 5 -10.06 25.14 -12.59
C LYS A 5 -8.79 25.67 -11.92
N LEU A 6 -8.93 26.35 -10.78
CA LEU A 6 -7.80 26.60 -9.90
C LEU A 6 -7.35 25.22 -9.42
N GLY A 7 -6.28 24.68 -10.00
CA GLY A 7 -5.76 23.36 -9.64
C GLY A 7 -5.55 23.27 -8.12
N LYS A 8 -5.85 22.11 -7.53
CA LYS A 8 -5.56 21.85 -6.10
C LYS A 8 -4.09 22.19 -5.89
N ARG A 9 -3.81 23.12 -4.98
CA ARG A 9 -2.44 23.47 -4.58
C ARG A 9 -1.73 22.21 -4.08
N THR A 10 -0.60 21.87 -4.70
CA THR A 10 0.19 20.66 -4.41
C THR A 10 1.19 20.86 -3.28
N ASP A 11 1.31 22.07 -2.77
CA ASP A 11 2.22 22.50 -1.70
C ASP A 11 1.48 22.69 -0.35
N CYS A 12 0.31 22.07 -0.21
CA CYS A 12 -0.44 22.02 1.05
C CYS A 12 -0.17 20.70 1.78
N PRO A 13 -0.31 20.64 3.12
CA PRO A 13 -0.28 19.38 3.85
C PRO A 13 -1.32 18.38 3.31
N SER A 14 -0.93 17.13 3.15
CA SER A 14 -1.79 16.07 2.64
C SER A 14 -2.98 15.81 3.58
N ASP A 15 -4.17 15.68 3.00
CA ASP A 15 -5.33 15.10 3.68
C ASP A 15 -5.16 13.58 3.87
N SER A 16 -6.09 12.93 4.58
CA SER A 16 -6.01 11.49 4.87
C SER A 16 -6.01 10.62 3.60
N GLU A 17 -6.68 11.05 2.55
CA GLU A 17 -6.77 10.31 1.29
C GLU A 17 -5.46 10.40 0.50
N GLU A 18 -4.89 11.59 0.41
CA GLU A 18 -3.62 11.85 -0.24
C GLU A 18 -2.46 11.17 0.50
N LEU A 19 -2.44 11.26 1.83
CA LEU A 19 -1.50 10.53 2.65
C LEU A 19 -1.65 9.01 2.43
N GLY A 20 -2.87 8.50 2.41
CA GLY A 20 -3.17 7.09 2.11
C GLY A 20 -2.58 6.65 0.77
N ARG A 21 -2.83 7.41 -0.31
CA ARG A 21 -2.28 7.13 -1.64
C ARG A 21 -0.75 7.07 -1.64
N HIS A 22 -0.08 8.01 -0.99
CA HIS A 22 1.38 8.04 -0.92
C HIS A 22 1.95 6.88 -0.10
N THR A 23 1.33 6.58 1.05
CA THR A 23 1.74 5.44 1.89
C THR A 23 1.55 4.11 1.15
N TRP A 24 0.41 3.88 0.50
CA TRP A 24 0.21 2.67 -0.31
C TRP A 24 1.20 2.57 -1.46
N THR A 25 1.51 3.69 -2.13
CA THR A 25 2.52 3.72 -3.19
C THR A 25 3.88 3.27 -2.66
N PHE A 26 4.30 3.78 -1.50
CA PHE A 26 5.53 3.34 -0.85
C PHE A 26 5.49 1.84 -0.49
N LEU A 27 4.47 1.39 0.23
CA LEU A 27 4.38 0.01 0.73
C LEU A 27 4.32 -1.03 -0.41
N HIS A 28 3.49 -0.81 -1.42
CA HIS A 28 3.40 -1.72 -2.55
C HIS A 28 4.69 -1.73 -3.38
N SER A 29 5.36 -0.59 -3.53
CA SER A 29 6.67 -0.54 -4.19
C SER A 29 7.75 -1.27 -3.37
N THR A 30 7.77 -1.09 -2.04
CA THR A 30 8.66 -1.85 -1.15
C THR A 30 8.44 -3.36 -1.29
N ALA A 31 7.17 -3.79 -1.31
CA ALA A 31 6.83 -5.20 -1.52
C ALA A 31 7.27 -5.70 -2.90
N ALA A 32 7.07 -4.91 -3.95
CA ALA A 32 7.35 -5.31 -5.31
C ALA A 32 8.85 -5.49 -5.62
N TYR A 33 9.71 -4.82 -4.85
CA TYR A 33 11.17 -4.94 -4.90
C TYR A 33 11.75 -5.79 -3.76
N TYR A 34 10.91 -6.36 -2.90
CA TYR A 34 11.35 -7.29 -1.87
C TYR A 34 12.01 -8.54 -2.52
N PRO A 35 13.01 -9.18 -1.90
CA PRO A 35 13.67 -10.32 -2.52
C PRO A 35 12.76 -11.55 -2.62
N LYS A 36 12.93 -12.33 -3.70
CA LYS A 36 12.30 -13.67 -3.81
C LYS A 36 12.76 -14.64 -2.72
N LYS A 37 13.97 -14.45 -2.20
CA LYS A 37 14.58 -15.20 -1.10
C LYS A 37 15.18 -14.21 -0.09
N PRO A 38 14.36 -13.65 0.81
CA PRO A 38 14.82 -12.63 1.74
C PRO A 38 15.69 -13.23 2.85
N THR A 39 16.66 -12.45 3.33
CA THR A 39 17.43 -12.77 4.53
C THR A 39 16.59 -12.55 5.79
N GLU A 40 17.00 -13.12 6.92
CA GLU A 40 16.32 -12.90 8.20
C GLU A 40 16.29 -11.41 8.59
N GLN A 41 17.36 -10.66 8.28
CA GLN A 41 17.37 -9.21 8.49
C GLN A 41 16.29 -8.50 7.66
N GLN A 42 16.13 -8.88 6.39
CA GLN A 42 15.10 -8.29 5.52
C GLN A 42 13.69 -8.64 5.98
N LYS A 43 13.48 -9.85 6.51
CA LYS A 43 12.21 -10.25 7.14
C LYS A 43 11.93 -9.44 8.40
N SER A 44 12.91 -9.29 9.29
CA SER A 44 12.77 -8.45 10.49
C SER A 44 12.43 -7.01 10.10
N SER A 45 13.19 -6.41 9.18
CA SER A 45 12.99 -5.00 8.81
C SER A 45 11.62 -4.73 8.20
N ILE A 46 11.05 -5.65 7.41
CA ILE A 46 9.69 -5.45 6.88
C ILE A 46 8.61 -5.65 7.95
N LEU A 47 8.83 -6.58 8.89
CA LEU A 47 7.94 -6.74 10.04
C LEU A 47 7.96 -5.50 10.95
N ASP A 48 9.15 -4.95 11.21
CA ASP A 48 9.32 -3.71 11.98
C ASP A 48 8.65 -2.53 11.28
N LEU A 49 8.80 -2.42 9.96
CA LEU A 49 8.13 -1.39 9.17
C LEU A 49 6.60 -1.51 9.29
N ILE A 50 6.05 -2.70 9.06
CA ILE A 50 4.60 -2.94 9.12
C ILE A 50 4.07 -2.71 10.54
N GLY A 51 4.76 -3.21 11.56
CA GLY A 51 4.38 -3.06 12.97
C GLY A 51 4.47 -1.60 13.46
N SER A 52 5.30 -0.77 12.82
CA SER A 52 5.40 0.65 13.14
C SER A 52 4.26 1.49 12.55
N LEU A 53 3.58 1.01 11.50
CA LEU A 53 2.51 1.77 10.84
C LEU A 53 1.34 2.08 11.79
N PRO A 54 0.74 1.13 12.53
CA PRO A 54 -0.32 1.45 13.50
C PRO A 54 0.10 2.45 14.59
N VAL A 55 1.39 2.54 14.91
CA VAL A 55 1.92 3.43 15.95
C VAL A 55 2.13 4.85 15.43
N LEU A 56 2.64 4.98 14.20
CA LEU A 56 3.13 6.25 13.65
C LEU A 56 2.19 6.89 12.64
N TYR A 57 1.22 6.16 12.10
CA TYR A 57 0.34 6.67 11.06
C TYR A 57 -0.60 7.75 11.62
N PRO A 58 -0.57 9.00 11.09
CA PRO A 58 -1.18 10.15 11.78
C PRO A 58 -2.71 10.16 11.73
N CYS A 59 -3.32 9.42 10.79
CA CYS A 59 -4.76 9.17 10.83
C CYS A 59 -5.08 8.10 11.88
N LYS A 60 -5.45 8.50 13.10
CA LYS A 60 -5.72 7.57 14.21
C LYS A 60 -6.73 6.47 13.90
N ILE A 61 -7.84 6.82 13.23
CA ILE A 61 -8.87 5.84 12.86
C ILE A 61 -8.30 4.83 11.86
N CYS A 62 -7.55 5.31 10.86
CA CYS A 62 -6.88 4.46 9.88
C CYS A 62 -5.83 3.54 10.54
N ALA A 63 -5.07 4.07 11.50
CA ALA A 63 -4.01 3.35 12.19
C ALA A 63 -4.56 2.22 13.08
N ASN A 64 -5.61 2.51 13.85
CA ASN A 64 -6.30 1.50 14.67
C ASN A 64 -6.91 0.40 13.80
N ASP A 65 -7.55 0.77 12.68
CA ASP A 65 -8.13 -0.21 11.75
C ASP A 65 -7.04 -1.12 11.16
N LEU A 66 -5.89 -0.54 10.78
CA LEU A 66 -4.75 -1.29 10.29
C LEU A 66 -4.18 -2.23 11.37
N GLU A 67 -4.14 -1.80 12.63
CA GLU A 67 -3.70 -2.65 13.75
C GLU A 67 -4.55 -3.92 13.86
N ASP A 68 -5.88 -3.76 13.81
CA ASP A 68 -6.81 -4.88 13.91
C ASP A 68 -6.68 -5.81 12.71
N GLN A 69 -6.56 -5.27 11.49
CA GLN A 69 -6.35 -6.08 10.29
C GLN A 69 -5.02 -6.86 10.31
N ILE A 70 -3.94 -6.26 10.83
CA ILE A 70 -2.64 -6.94 10.97
C ILE A 70 -2.73 -8.10 11.99
N LYS A 71 -3.51 -7.93 13.07
CA LYS A 71 -3.73 -9.00 14.06
C LYS A 71 -4.53 -10.16 13.46
N GLU A 72 -5.57 -9.86 12.67
CA GLU A 72 -6.40 -10.87 12.01
C GLU A 72 -5.68 -11.56 10.85
N SER A 73 -4.84 -10.83 10.11
CA SER A 73 -4.09 -11.32 8.97
C SER A 73 -2.61 -10.94 9.08
N PRO A 74 -1.80 -11.74 9.79
CA PRO A 74 -0.38 -11.44 9.99
C PRO A 74 0.42 -11.36 8.68
N PRO A 75 1.45 -10.49 8.58
CA PRO A 75 2.26 -10.33 7.38
C PRO A 75 2.94 -11.61 6.90
N ARG A 76 2.87 -11.85 5.58
CA ARG A 76 3.56 -12.97 4.91
C ARG A 76 4.85 -12.49 4.26
N VAL A 77 5.97 -12.72 4.92
CA VAL A 77 7.29 -12.16 4.55
C VAL A 77 8.26 -13.21 3.97
N GLN A 78 7.75 -14.38 3.57
CA GLN A 78 8.59 -15.51 3.15
C GLN A 78 9.24 -15.29 1.77
N SER A 79 8.57 -14.56 0.89
CA SER A 79 9.10 -14.12 -0.40
C SER A 79 8.39 -12.85 -0.86
N ARG A 80 8.93 -12.23 -1.91
CA ARG A 80 8.29 -11.14 -2.64
C ARG A 80 6.83 -11.39 -2.96
N GLU A 81 6.52 -12.53 -3.56
CA GLU A 81 5.18 -12.88 -4.02
C GLU A 81 4.19 -13.00 -2.85
N HIS A 82 4.65 -13.54 -1.71
CA HIS A 82 3.84 -13.62 -0.50
C HIS A 82 3.54 -12.24 0.08
N LEU A 83 4.53 -11.34 0.06
CA LEU A 83 4.42 -9.99 0.61
C LEU A 83 3.57 -9.08 -0.27
N GLU A 84 3.78 -9.09 -1.60
CA GLU A 84 2.95 -8.38 -2.58
C GLU A 84 1.48 -8.78 -2.42
N GLN A 85 1.22 -10.09 -2.34
CA GLN A 85 -0.13 -10.63 -2.21
C GLN A 85 -0.78 -10.24 -0.87
N TRP A 86 -0.03 -10.31 0.23
CA TRP A 86 -0.53 -9.88 1.55
C TRP A 86 -0.90 -8.39 1.57
N PHE A 87 -0.03 -7.51 1.06
CA PHE A 87 -0.34 -6.08 0.99
C PHE A 87 -1.57 -5.80 0.12
N CYS A 88 -1.74 -6.52 -0.99
CA CYS A 88 -2.93 -6.38 -1.84
C CYS A 88 -4.21 -6.77 -1.09
N GLU A 89 -4.19 -7.88 -0.36
CA GLU A 89 -5.35 -8.37 0.39
C GLU A 89 -5.76 -7.41 1.53
N ILE A 90 -4.80 -6.90 2.30
CA ILE A 90 -5.05 -5.89 3.34
C ILE A 90 -5.60 -4.59 2.72
N HIS A 91 -5.00 -4.13 1.61
CA HIS A 91 -5.51 -2.95 0.92
C HIS A 91 -6.96 -3.16 0.42
N ASN A 92 -7.30 -4.36 -0.06
CA ASN A 92 -8.67 -4.70 -0.43
C ASN A 92 -9.64 -4.79 0.75
N GLN A 93 -9.19 -5.23 1.94
CA GLN A 93 -10.00 -5.16 3.15
C GLN A 93 -10.40 -3.71 3.45
N ILE A 94 -9.45 -2.78 3.34
CA ILE A 94 -9.70 -1.35 3.52
C ILE A 94 -10.61 -0.80 2.40
N ASN A 95 -10.39 -1.19 1.15
CA ASN A 95 -11.26 -0.81 0.03
C ASN A 95 -12.72 -1.23 0.29
N ARG A 96 -12.95 -2.48 0.71
CA ARG A 96 -14.29 -2.97 1.06
C ARG A 96 -14.93 -2.14 2.18
N LYS A 97 -14.19 -1.85 3.26
CA LYS A 97 -14.68 -1.00 4.37
C LYS A 97 -15.07 0.40 3.91
N LEU A 98 -14.35 0.96 2.93
CA LEU A 98 -14.60 2.27 2.36
C LEU A 98 -15.60 2.26 1.19
N GLY A 99 -16.19 1.10 0.84
CA GLY A 99 -17.11 0.95 -0.29
C GLY A 99 -16.45 1.16 -1.66
N LYS A 100 -15.14 0.95 -1.76
CA LYS A 100 -14.36 1.02 -3.00
C LYS A 100 -14.29 -0.35 -3.67
N GLU A 101 -14.09 -0.35 -4.99
CA GLU A 101 -13.83 -1.57 -5.74
C GLU A 101 -12.54 -2.26 -5.27
N GLU A 102 -12.56 -3.59 -5.29
CA GLU A 102 -11.38 -4.38 -4.98
C GLU A 102 -10.44 -4.42 -6.18
N PHE A 103 -9.14 -4.32 -5.91
CA PHE A 103 -8.11 -4.53 -6.91
C PHE A 103 -7.88 -6.03 -7.13
N ASN A 104 -7.78 -6.48 -8.37
CA ASN A 104 -7.45 -7.87 -8.66
C ASN A 104 -5.97 -8.14 -8.39
N CYS A 105 -5.66 -8.79 -7.26
CA CYS A 105 -4.29 -9.05 -6.81
C CYS A 105 -3.44 -9.86 -7.80
N LYS A 106 -4.04 -10.55 -8.78
CA LYS A 106 -3.29 -11.20 -9.88
C LYS A 106 -2.46 -10.20 -10.69
N PHE A 107 -2.78 -8.91 -10.62
CA PHE A 107 -2.10 -7.84 -11.34
C PHE A 107 -1.22 -6.97 -10.44
N VAL A 108 -0.97 -7.36 -9.19
CA VAL A 108 -0.22 -6.53 -8.23
C VAL A 108 1.20 -6.23 -8.72
N SER A 109 1.90 -7.21 -9.29
CA SER A 109 3.26 -7.00 -9.80
C SER A 109 3.30 -6.07 -11.02
N LYS A 110 2.29 -6.18 -11.90
CA LYS A 110 2.12 -5.29 -13.06
C LYS A 110 1.93 -3.86 -12.61
N ARG A 111 1.00 -3.65 -11.69
CA ARG A 111 0.65 -2.31 -11.19
C ARG A 111 1.82 -1.60 -10.49
N TRP A 112 2.67 -2.33 -9.78
CA TRP A 112 3.67 -1.74 -8.87
C TRP A 112 5.13 -1.96 -9.27
N ARG A 113 5.41 -2.76 -10.31
CA ARG A 113 6.78 -2.99 -10.80
C ARG A 113 6.90 -3.12 -12.31
N ASP A 114 6.14 -4.03 -12.91
CA ASP A 114 6.45 -4.52 -14.26
C ASP A 114 5.85 -3.64 -15.37
N GLY A 115 4.78 -2.89 -15.08
CA GLY A 115 3.95 -2.25 -16.11
C GLY A 115 2.88 -3.19 -16.65
N TRP A 116 1.94 -2.65 -17.43
CA TRP A 116 0.87 -3.42 -18.06
C TRP A 116 1.33 -4.07 -19.38
N ASP A 117 0.82 -5.27 -19.67
CA ASP A 117 1.22 -6.06 -20.86
C ASP A 117 0.94 -5.37 -22.20
N ASP A 118 0.08 -4.34 -22.21
CA ASP A 118 -0.27 -3.58 -23.41
C ASP A 118 0.72 -2.44 -23.73
N GLY A 119 1.78 -2.28 -22.93
CA GLY A 119 2.79 -1.23 -23.11
C GLY A 119 2.32 0.17 -22.72
N SER A 120 1.17 0.32 -22.06
CA SER A 120 0.63 1.64 -21.67
C SER A 120 1.46 2.39 -20.62
N CYS A 121 2.51 1.76 -20.07
CA CYS A 121 3.44 2.34 -19.11
C CYS A 121 4.82 2.68 -19.71
N ASP A 122 5.02 2.43 -21.01
CA ASP A 122 6.27 2.71 -21.74
C ASP A 122 6.28 4.09 -22.40
#